data_AF-L1JX93-F1
#
_entry.id   AF-L1JX93-F1
#
_cell.length_a   1.000
_cell.length_b   1.000
_cell.length_c   1.000
_cell.angle_alpha   90.00
_cell.angle_beta   90.00
_cell.angle_gamma   90.00
#
_symmetry.space_group_name_H-M   'P 1'
#
loop_
_entity.id
_entity.type
_entity.pdbx_description
1 polymer ?
#
loop_
_entity_poly.entity_id
_entity_poly.type
_entity_poly.pdbx_seq_one_letter_code
_entity_poly.pdbx_strand_id
1 'polypeptide(L)'
;MKGYTISSSAFLILALCCTSDTTSQVIQQPGYNVNCGLGFAGGRCERVRTCEDLGFCYGHGICQRGPRCLCSPGWTSANCSQSLCPSNCSGHGSCSSAGGCICDSGYTGTICSQAICLGSGNCSGHGLCLPGGICTCDKGYLGLGCEVIDAAQKCSNHDCSLALCLNNCSQHGICDSSTGQCNCDLGWSGSDCSNQMCYNNCSGHGTCSDGVCTCQNGYEGVDCNTMSCYNSCSGHGSCNNGTCSCDIQWTGIGCEIFVASSTCAGSCSGRGSCQNGTCICDLGWSGVDCTSPVDCPFNCSGHGLCTNATCACDFGFSGLGCESSQCFNNCSAHGICTNNRTCECDPGYYAIDCSLPAI
;
A
#
# COMPACT_ATOMS: atom_id res chain seq x y z
N MET A 1 -40.79 99.43 5.01
CA MET A 1 -41.60 99.87 6.16
C MET A 1 -42.59 98.76 6.49
N LYS A 2 -42.54 98.32 7.76
CA LYS A 2 -43.44 97.43 8.53
C LYS A 2 -43.79 96.03 8.00
N GLY A 3 -43.38 95.04 8.79
CA GLY A 3 -43.85 93.67 8.82
C GLY A 3 -43.26 92.92 10.02
N TYR A 4 -43.50 93.42 11.25
CA TYR A 4 -43.20 92.70 12.49
C TYR A 4 -44.51 92.50 13.23
N THR A 5 -44.80 91.27 13.67
CA THR A 5 -45.95 90.92 14.52
C THR A 5 -45.47 90.74 15.96
N ILE A 6 -45.99 91.58 16.87
CA ILE A 6 -45.91 91.40 18.32
C ILE A 6 -47.26 90.80 18.74
N SER A 7 -47.23 89.62 19.34
CA SER A 7 -48.43 88.93 19.84
C SER A 7 -48.86 89.51 21.20
N SER A 8 -50.13 89.90 21.31
CA SER A 8 -50.80 90.08 22.60
C SER A 8 -52.14 89.34 22.57
N SER A 9 -52.39 88.64 23.66
CA SER A 9 -53.43 87.66 23.95
C SER A 9 -54.86 88.20 23.79
N ALA A 10 -55.71 87.48 23.05
CA ALA A 10 -57.06 87.03 23.46
C ALA A 10 -57.98 86.70 22.26
N PHE A 11 -58.39 85.43 22.21
CA PHE A 11 -59.68 84.90 21.73
C PHE A 11 -60.08 84.95 20.23
N LEU A 12 -59.94 83.76 19.61
CA LEU A 12 -61.00 82.91 19.01
C LEU A 12 -61.33 83.02 17.48
N ILE A 13 -61.14 81.85 16.81
CA ILE A 13 -61.83 81.31 15.59
C ILE A 13 -61.36 81.90 14.23
N LEU A 14 -60.87 81.18 13.20
CA LEU A 14 -60.75 79.76 12.84
C LEU A 14 -59.58 79.57 11.84
N ALA A 15 -58.92 78.40 11.87
CA ALA A 15 -57.83 77.91 11.00
C ALA A 15 -58.27 77.69 9.54
N LEU A 16 -57.41 77.68 8.52
CA LEU A 16 -56.42 76.63 8.19
C LEU A 16 -55.41 77.15 7.13
N CYS A 17 -54.11 77.06 7.42
CA CYS A 17 -53.03 77.19 6.44
C CYS A 17 -52.39 75.81 6.18
N CYS A 18 -52.15 75.52 4.89
CA CYS A 18 -51.48 74.32 4.41
C CYS A 18 -49.99 74.26 4.79
N THR A 19 -49.55 73.09 5.28
CA THR A 19 -48.33 72.29 4.97
C THR A 19 -47.20 72.98 4.17
N SER A 20 -45.88 72.84 4.43
CA SER A 20 -45.05 71.72 4.94
C SER A 20 -43.56 72.14 5.02
N ASP A 21 -42.78 71.47 5.87
CA ASP A 21 -41.32 71.26 5.85
C ASP A 21 -40.32 72.45 5.97
N THR A 22 -39.58 72.53 7.09
CA THR A 22 -38.17 72.09 7.19
C THR A 22 -37.49 72.56 8.49
N THR A 23 -36.57 71.72 8.95
CA THR A 23 -35.70 71.74 10.13
C THR A 23 -35.03 73.09 10.44
N SER A 24 -35.44 73.71 11.56
CA SER A 24 -34.77 74.88 12.16
C SER A 24 -33.60 74.47 13.06
N GLN A 25 -32.44 75.10 12.92
CA GLN A 25 -31.30 74.93 13.85
C GLN A 25 -31.42 75.95 15.00
N VAL A 26 -31.35 75.46 16.24
CA VAL A 26 -31.51 76.25 17.47
C VAL A 26 -30.14 76.62 18.01
N ILE A 27 -29.86 77.91 18.21
CA ILE A 27 -28.71 78.37 19.00
C ILE A 27 -29.25 79.04 20.27
N GLN A 28 -28.92 78.49 21.43
CA GLN A 28 -29.41 78.97 22.73
C GLN A 28 -28.57 80.13 23.29
N GLN A 29 -29.19 81.30 23.42
CA GLN A 29 -28.83 82.35 24.39
C GLN A 29 -30.12 83.02 24.92
N PRO A 30 -30.13 83.57 26.16
CA PRO A 30 -31.31 83.53 27.01
C PRO A 30 -32.37 84.55 26.59
N GLY A 31 -33.52 84.03 26.16
CA GLY A 31 -34.78 84.78 26.09
C GLY A 31 -35.46 84.83 24.73
N TYR A 32 -34.82 84.43 23.64
CA TYR A 32 -35.49 84.35 22.32
C TYR A 32 -34.80 83.37 21.35
N ASN A 33 -35.58 82.51 20.69
CA ASN A 33 -35.10 81.67 19.59
C ASN A 33 -35.29 82.41 18.27
N VAL A 34 -34.22 82.62 17.51
CA VAL A 34 -34.26 83.25 16.19
C VAL A 34 -34.24 82.16 15.12
N ASN A 35 -35.38 81.92 14.47
CA ASN A 35 -35.48 81.03 13.31
C ASN A 35 -35.39 81.87 12.03
N CYS A 36 -34.28 81.74 11.31
CA CYS A 36 -34.11 82.38 10.01
C CYS A 36 -34.52 81.43 8.88
N GLY A 37 -35.19 81.98 7.86
CA GLY A 37 -35.49 81.24 6.62
C GLY A 37 -34.22 80.94 5.81
N LEU A 38 -34.33 80.01 4.85
CA LEU A 38 -33.23 79.62 3.95
C LEU A 38 -32.53 80.84 3.32
N GLY A 39 -31.22 80.94 3.52
CA GLY A 39 -30.38 82.04 2.99
C GLY A 39 -30.16 83.22 3.94
N PHE A 40 -30.56 83.13 5.21
CA PHE A 40 -30.38 84.17 6.22
C PHE A 40 -29.76 83.61 7.51
N ALA A 41 -28.84 84.35 8.14
CA ALA A 41 -28.13 83.91 9.35
C ALA A 41 -27.81 85.08 10.32
N GLY A 42 -27.38 84.76 11.54
CA GLY A 42 -27.03 85.72 12.60
C GLY A 42 -28.21 86.18 13.45
N GLY A 43 -27.95 86.90 14.56
CA GLY A 43 -28.97 87.33 15.53
C GLY A 43 -30.06 88.29 15.00
N ARG A 44 -29.97 88.68 13.71
CA ARG A 44 -30.92 89.53 12.99
C ARG A 44 -31.38 88.95 11.65
N CYS A 45 -31.11 87.67 11.37
CA CYS A 45 -31.43 87.01 10.08
C CYS A 45 -31.04 87.84 8.86
N GLU A 46 -29.75 88.12 8.72
CA GLU A 46 -29.22 88.93 7.63
C GLU A 46 -28.97 88.07 6.40
N ARG A 47 -29.15 88.65 5.20
CA ARG A 47 -29.05 87.93 3.92
C ARG A 47 -27.62 87.47 3.68
N VAL A 48 -27.41 86.16 3.61
CA VAL A 48 -26.13 85.52 3.32
C VAL A 48 -25.69 85.88 1.89
N ARG A 49 -24.48 86.43 1.71
CA ARG A 49 -24.00 86.92 0.41
C ARG A 49 -22.92 86.04 -0.22
N THR A 50 -22.25 85.18 0.54
CA THR A 50 -21.07 84.40 0.15
C THR A 50 -21.03 83.06 0.90
N CYS A 51 -20.48 82.00 0.28
CA CYS A 51 -20.39 80.67 0.90
C CYS A 51 -19.21 80.50 1.88
N GLU A 52 -18.33 81.49 1.99
CA GLU A 52 -17.12 81.46 2.85
C GLU A 52 -17.44 81.62 4.35
N ASP A 53 -18.54 82.30 4.71
CA ASP A 53 -18.85 82.63 6.11
C ASP A 53 -19.66 81.55 6.87
N LEU A 54 -19.96 80.40 6.24
CA LEU A 54 -20.91 79.40 6.78
C LEU A 54 -20.45 77.93 6.74
N GLY A 55 -19.23 77.59 6.30
CA GLY A 55 -18.82 76.18 6.18
C GLY A 55 -19.66 75.37 5.17
N PHE A 56 -20.37 76.06 4.27
CA PHE A 56 -21.20 75.47 3.23
C PHE A 56 -20.32 75.05 2.05
N CYS A 57 -19.76 73.84 2.14
CA CYS A 57 -19.80 72.78 1.11
C CYS A 57 -19.50 71.43 1.80
N TYR A 58 -19.79 71.32 3.12
CA TYR A 58 -19.46 70.17 4.00
C TYR A 58 -18.00 69.70 3.94
N GLY A 59 -17.06 70.57 3.54
CA GLY A 59 -15.65 70.20 3.33
C GLY A 59 -15.40 69.39 2.05
N HIS A 60 -16.41 69.24 1.19
CA HIS A 60 -16.42 68.39 0.01
C HIS A 60 -16.70 69.18 -1.28
N GLY A 61 -16.37 70.46 -1.32
CA GLY A 61 -16.54 71.30 -2.51
C GLY A 61 -15.90 72.68 -2.38
N ILE A 62 -15.88 73.41 -3.50
CA ILE A 62 -15.33 74.77 -3.61
C ILE A 62 -16.48 75.76 -3.80
N CYS A 63 -16.47 76.83 -3.01
CA CYS A 63 -17.43 77.93 -3.09
C CYS A 63 -17.27 78.71 -4.39
N GLN A 64 -18.36 78.89 -5.14
CA GLN A 64 -18.41 79.76 -6.32
C GLN A 64 -19.16 81.06 -6.01
N ARG A 65 -19.07 82.07 -6.90
CA ARG A 65 -19.64 83.40 -6.69
C ARG A 65 -21.18 83.33 -6.49
N GLY A 66 -21.64 83.49 -5.25
CA GLY A 66 -23.06 83.35 -4.83
C GLY A 66 -23.27 82.18 -3.86
N PRO A 67 -24.52 81.71 -3.62
CA PRO A 67 -24.81 80.60 -2.70
C PRO A 67 -24.65 79.22 -3.36
N ARG A 68 -23.62 79.02 -4.20
CA ARG A 68 -23.45 77.80 -5.01
C ARG A 68 -22.13 77.10 -4.71
N CYS A 69 -22.21 75.80 -4.42
CA CYS A 69 -21.05 74.94 -4.28
C CYS A 69 -20.75 74.19 -5.58
N LEU A 70 -19.47 74.12 -5.95
CA LEU A 70 -18.97 73.13 -6.90
C LEU A 70 -18.43 71.94 -6.11
N CYS A 71 -19.13 70.80 -6.15
CA CYS A 71 -18.75 69.64 -5.37
C CYS A 71 -17.49 68.96 -5.91
N SER A 72 -16.64 68.50 -4.98
CA SER A 72 -15.52 67.62 -5.26
C SER A 72 -16.03 66.31 -5.88
N PRO A 73 -15.21 65.61 -6.69
CA PRO A 73 -15.60 64.31 -7.25
C PRO A 73 -16.14 63.36 -6.17
N GLY A 74 -17.28 62.73 -6.43
CA GLY A 74 -17.95 61.84 -5.47
C GLY A 74 -19.00 62.50 -4.58
N TRP A 75 -19.29 63.81 -4.74
CA TRP A 75 -20.30 64.54 -3.98
C TRP A 75 -21.29 65.30 -4.89
N THR A 76 -22.53 65.42 -4.43
CA THR A 76 -23.68 66.03 -5.12
C THR A 76 -24.55 66.76 -4.10
N SER A 77 -25.68 67.34 -4.55
CA SER A 77 -26.57 68.31 -3.87
C SER A 77 -26.05 69.75 -3.87
N ALA A 78 -26.94 70.71 -3.60
CA ALA A 78 -26.67 72.15 -3.68
C ALA A 78 -25.56 72.64 -2.70
N ASN A 79 -25.28 71.87 -1.66
CA ASN A 79 -24.28 72.15 -0.63
C ASN A 79 -23.25 71.01 -0.47
N CYS A 80 -23.18 70.05 -1.41
CA CYS A 80 -22.23 68.93 -1.40
C CYS A 80 -22.33 67.99 -0.18
N SER A 81 -23.53 67.87 0.42
CA SER A 81 -23.75 66.98 1.57
C SER A 81 -24.11 65.54 1.19
N GLN A 82 -24.36 65.25 -0.09
CA GLN A 82 -24.77 63.93 -0.56
C GLN A 82 -23.63 63.29 -1.35
N SER A 83 -23.27 62.05 -1.09
CA SER A 83 -22.29 61.32 -1.90
C SER A 83 -22.93 60.86 -3.22
N LEU A 84 -22.24 61.07 -4.34
CA LEU A 84 -22.64 60.57 -5.65
C LEU A 84 -22.26 59.10 -5.74
N CYS A 85 -23.17 58.22 -5.36
CA CYS A 85 -22.98 56.78 -5.45
C CYS A 85 -23.40 56.31 -6.85
N PRO A 86 -22.50 55.72 -7.66
CA PRO A 86 -22.85 55.21 -8.97
C PRO A 86 -23.98 54.18 -8.88
N SER A 87 -25.13 54.46 -9.49
CA SER A 87 -26.28 53.54 -9.57
C SER A 87 -26.73 52.91 -8.24
N ASN A 88 -26.56 53.63 -7.12
CA ASN A 88 -26.82 53.10 -5.77
C ASN A 88 -26.13 51.74 -5.49
N CYS A 89 -24.91 51.57 -6.00
CA CYS A 89 -24.13 50.33 -5.90
C CYS A 89 -24.90 49.09 -6.37
N SER A 90 -25.81 49.29 -7.34
CA SER A 90 -26.69 48.26 -7.89
C SER A 90 -27.50 47.50 -6.83
N GLY A 91 -27.64 48.03 -5.61
CA GLY A 91 -28.29 47.35 -4.48
C GLY A 91 -27.45 46.25 -3.82
N HIS A 92 -26.17 46.10 -4.18
CA HIS A 92 -25.25 45.06 -3.71
C HIS A 92 -23.95 45.64 -3.15
N GLY A 93 -24.05 46.79 -2.50
CA GLY A 93 -22.90 47.41 -1.87
C GLY A 93 -23.26 48.66 -1.07
N SER A 94 -22.30 49.07 -0.25
CA SER A 94 -22.39 50.28 0.57
C SER A 94 -21.60 51.42 -0.06
N CYS A 95 -22.15 52.62 -0.03
CA CYS A 95 -21.47 53.78 -0.59
C CYS A 95 -20.41 54.33 0.37
N SER A 96 -19.18 54.46 -0.12
CA SER A 96 -18.06 55.03 0.60
C SER A 96 -18.17 56.56 0.69
N SER A 97 -17.61 57.15 1.74
CA SER A 97 -17.46 58.60 1.91
C SER A 97 -16.63 59.27 0.80
N ALA A 98 -15.90 58.50 0.00
CA ALA A 98 -15.17 59.00 -1.17
C ALA A 98 -15.98 58.98 -2.48
N GLY A 99 -17.26 58.54 -2.47
CA GLY A 99 -18.12 58.50 -3.66
C GLY A 99 -17.94 57.27 -4.56
N GLY A 100 -17.41 56.17 -4.03
CA GLY A 100 -17.31 54.86 -4.69
C GLY A 100 -18.12 53.79 -3.97
N CYS A 101 -18.37 52.66 -4.63
CA CYS A 101 -19.08 51.53 -4.03
C CYS A 101 -18.14 50.51 -3.41
N ILE A 102 -18.44 50.12 -2.16
CA ILE A 102 -17.83 48.97 -1.48
C ILE A 102 -18.81 47.81 -1.65
N CYS A 103 -18.42 46.80 -2.42
CA CYS A 103 -19.33 45.72 -2.79
C CYS A 103 -19.54 44.72 -1.65
N ASP A 104 -20.77 44.23 -1.54
CA ASP A 104 -21.12 43.13 -0.65
C ASP A 104 -20.41 41.85 -1.10
N SER A 105 -20.19 40.92 -0.16
CA SER A 105 -19.55 39.64 -0.44
C SER A 105 -20.21 38.94 -1.64
N GLY A 106 -19.41 38.58 -2.65
CA GLY A 106 -19.91 37.96 -3.88
C GLY A 106 -20.23 38.95 -5.00
N TYR A 107 -19.93 40.24 -4.85
CA TYR A 107 -20.06 41.23 -5.92
C TYR A 107 -18.76 42.04 -6.11
N THR A 108 -18.52 42.52 -7.32
CA THR A 108 -17.35 43.28 -7.74
C THR A 108 -17.72 44.31 -8.82
N GLY A 109 -16.73 45.08 -9.25
CA GLY A 109 -16.89 46.18 -10.20
C GLY A 109 -17.20 47.51 -9.51
N THR A 110 -17.04 48.61 -10.26
CA THR A 110 -17.10 49.98 -9.73
C THR A 110 -18.48 50.40 -9.21
N ILE A 111 -19.52 49.67 -9.61
CA ILE A 111 -20.91 49.89 -9.18
C ILE A 111 -21.51 48.63 -8.52
N CYS A 112 -20.69 47.61 -8.23
CA CYS A 112 -21.13 46.34 -7.62
C CYS A 112 -22.19 45.56 -8.39
N SER A 113 -22.18 45.68 -9.73
CA SER A 113 -23.12 44.98 -10.61
C SER A 113 -22.63 43.60 -11.07
N GLN A 114 -21.35 43.25 -10.84
CA GLN A 114 -20.78 41.99 -11.31
C GLN A 114 -20.74 41.00 -10.16
N ALA A 115 -21.38 39.84 -10.28
CA ALA A 115 -21.22 38.79 -9.29
C ALA A 115 -19.80 38.19 -9.38
N ILE A 116 -19.18 37.91 -8.23
CA ILE A 116 -17.95 37.13 -8.13
C ILE A 116 -18.37 35.67 -8.10
N CYS A 117 -18.07 34.97 -9.18
CA CYS A 117 -18.49 33.58 -9.37
C CYS A 117 -17.30 32.67 -9.04
N LEU A 118 -17.56 31.58 -8.33
CA LEU A 118 -16.54 30.61 -7.95
C LEU A 118 -15.94 29.94 -9.21
N GLY A 119 -14.64 29.63 -9.19
CA GLY A 119 -13.92 29.04 -10.32
C GLY A 119 -13.14 30.04 -11.18
N SER A 120 -12.07 29.57 -11.83
CA SER A 120 -11.16 30.43 -12.59
C SER A 120 -11.81 30.90 -13.91
N GLY A 121 -12.12 32.19 -14.03
CA GLY A 121 -12.71 32.74 -15.26
C GLY A 121 -14.23 32.60 -15.37
N ASN A 122 -14.96 32.81 -14.28
CA ASN A 122 -16.44 32.82 -14.23
C ASN A 122 -17.05 31.42 -14.45
N CYS A 123 -17.16 30.62 -13.38
CA CYS A 123 -17.62 29.23 -13.42
C CYS A 123 -16.69 28.32 -14.26
N SER A 124 -15.38 28.54 -14.16
CA SER A 124 -14.35 27.76 -14.87
C SER A 124 -14.51 27.72 -16.40
N GLY A 125 -15.30 28.64 -16.98
CA GLY A 125 -15.66 28.62 -18.39
C GLY A 125 -16.67 27.53 -18.80
N HIS A 126 -17.28 26.84 -17.83
CA HIS A 126 -18.17 25.68 -18.02
C HIS A 126 -19.53 25.85 -17.33
N GLY A 127 -20.00 27.09 -17.21
CA GLY A 127 -21.29 27.36 -16.62
C GLY A 127 -21.71 28.82 -16.73
N LEU A 128 -22.96 29.06 -16.33
CA LEU A 128 -23.54 30.40 -16.25
C LEU A 128 -23.51 30.87 -14.79
N CYS A 129 -23.04 32.08 -14.57
CA CYS A 129 -23.08 32.68 -13.25
C CYS A 129 -24.39 33.44 -13.00
N LEU A 130 -25.02 33.12 -11.87
CA LEU A 130 -26.26 33.71 -11.42
C LEU A 130 -26.01 34.81 -10.36
N PRO A 131 -26.99 35.71 -10.14
CA PRO A 131 -26.94 36.68 -9.04
C PRO A 131 -26.65 35.99 -7.70
N GLY A 132 -25.66 36.50 -6.95
CA GLY A 132 -25.19 35.90 -5.69
C GLY A 132 -23.95 35.00 -5.82
N GLY A 133 -23.34 34.90 -7.00
CA GLY A 133 -22.05 34.20 -7.18
C GLY A 133 -22.16 32.68 -7.31
N ILE A 134 -23.38 32.17 -7.53
CA ILE A 134 -23.66 30.73 -7.71
C ILE A 134 -23.52 30.38 -9.20
N CYS A 135 -22.78 29.31 -9.49
CA CYS A 135 -22.63 28.77 -10.83
C CYS A 135 -23.67 27.69 -11.11
N THR A 136 -24.37 27.78 -12.25
CA THR A 136 -25.07 26.64 -12.84
C THR A 136 -24.19 26.04 -13.92
N CYS A 137 -23.79 24.79 -13.75
CA CYS A 137 -22.83 24.15 -14.64
C CYS A 137 -23.48 23.65 -15.93
N ASP A 138 -22.72 23.72 -17.02
CA ASP A 138 -23.08 23.09 -18.28
C ASP A 138 -23.13 21.56 -18.10
N LYS A 139 -23.88 20.87 -18.97
CA LYS A 139 -23.97 19.40 -18.93
C LYS A 139 -22.57 18.79 -18.96
N GLY A 140 -22.30 17.85 -18.04
CA GLY A 140 -20.99 17.22 -17.92
C GLY A 140 -20.00 17.92 -16.98
N TYR A 141 -20.42 18.94 -16.22
CA TYR A 141 -19.58 19.63 -15.23
C TYR A 141 -20.30 19.74 -13.88
N LEU A 142 -19.53 19.61 -12.79
CA LEU A 142 -19.95 19.62 -11.39
C LEU A 142 -19.00 20.52 -10.57
N GLY A 143 -19.32 20.70 -9.29
CA GLY A 143 -18.55 21.56 -8.39
C GLY A 143 -19.17 22.96 -8.26
N LEU A 144 -18.75 23.70 -7.24
CA LEU A 144 -19.33 25.02 -6.92
C LEU A 144 -18.93 26.10 -7.92
N GLY A 145 -17.84 25.90 -8.65
CA GLY A 145 -17.37 26.73 -9.76
C GLY A 145 -17.25 25.98 -11.09
N CYS A 146 -17.94 24.85 -11.25
CA CYS A 146 -17.92 24.02 -12.46
C CYS A 146 -16.52 23.51 -12.89
N GLU A 147 -15.64 23.31 -11.91
CA GLU A 147 -14.26 22.87 -12.08
C GLU A 147 -14.11 21.35 -12.18
N VAL A 148 -15.14 20.59 -11.81
CA VAL A 148 -15.14 19.11 -11.82
C VAL A 148 -15.84 18.62 -13.08
N ILE A 149 -15.25 17.66 -13.78
CA ILE A 149 -15.89 17.01 -14.94
C ILE A 149 -16.79 15.88 -14.43
N ASP A 150 -18.06 15.90 -14.81
CA ASP A 150 -19.00 14.78 -14.61
C ASP A 150 -18.66 13.64 -15.58
N ALA A 151 -17.85 12.70 -15.12
CA ALA A 151 -17.46 11.53 -15.88
C ALA A 151 -18.66 10.65 -16.29
N ALA A 152 -19.83 10.78 -15.65
CA ALA A 152 -21.01 9.98 -15.99
C ALA A 152 -21.73 10.48 -17.25
N GLN A 153 -21.63 11.77 -17.61
CA GLN A 153 -22.40 12.37 -18.73
C GLN A 153 -21.63 12.54 -20.05
N LYS A 154 -20.34 12.20 -20.13
CA LYS A 154 -19.59 12.17 -21.40
C LYS A 154 -19.77 10.87 -22.21
N CYS A 155 -20.60 9.93 -21.74
CA CYS A 155 -20.88 8.67 -22.45
C CYS A 155 -22.02 8.81 -23.46
N SER A 156 -21.85 9.65 -24.48
CA SER A 156 -22.83 9.71 -25.59
C SER A 156 -22.23 9.64 -27.00
N ASN A 157 -20.89 9.55 -27.20
CA ASN A 157 -20.41 9.26 -28.56
C ASN A 157 -18.99 8.71 -28.80
N HIS A 158 -18.18 8.34 -27.80
CA HIS A 158 -17.01 7.50 -28.09
C HIS A 158 -16.50 6.78 -26.84
N ASP A 159 -16.65 5.45 -26.86
CA ASP A 159 -15.94 4.44 -26.08
C ASP A 159 -15.78 4.68 -24.56
N CYS A 160 -16.68 4.09 -23.76
CA CYS A 160 -16.62 4.11 -22.29
C CYS A 160 -15.85 2.91 -21.69
N SER A 161 -15.12 2.13 -22.49
CA SER A 161 -14.18 1.12 -21.96
C SER A 161 -12.91 1.74 -21.35
N LEU A 162 -12.66 3.03 -21.60
CA LEU A 162 -11.51 3.80 -21.11
C LEU A 162 -11.81 4.71 -19.90
N ALA A 163 -13.09 4.95 -19.57
CA ALA A 163 -13.48 6.08 -18.72
C ALA A 163 -13.86 5.73 -17.28
N LEU A 164 -14.19 4.48 -16.97
CA LEU A 164 -14.49 4.04 -15.59
C LEU A 164 -13.30 3.36 -14.94
N CYS A 165 -12.66 2.45 -15.66
CA CYS A 165 -11.49 1.73 -15.19
C CYS A 165 -10.24 2.26 -15.86
N LEU A 166 -9.29 2.69 -15.03
CA LEU A 166 -8.00 3.22 -15.47
C LEU A 166 -7.34 2.22 -16.44
N ASN A 167 -6.92 2.71 -17.61
CA ASN A 167 -6.26 1.93 -18.67
C ASN A 167 -6.98 0.63 -19.10
N ASN A 168 -8.31 0.54 -18.95
CA ASN A 168 -9.07 -0.68 -19.23
C ASN A 168 -8.49 -1.92 -18.50
N CYS A 169 -8.10 -1.73 -17.24
CA CYS A 169 -7.45 -2.74 -16.41
C CYS A 169 -6.22 -3.39 -17.07
N SER A 170 -5.52 -2.64 -17.93
CA SER A 170 -4.33 -3.07 -18.68
C SER A 170 -4.52 -4.40 -19.44
N GLN A 171 -5.77 -4.81 -19.73
CA GLN A 171 -6.13 -6.12 -20.28
C GLN A 171 -5.76 -7.32 -19.37
N HIS A 172 -5.50 -7.07 -18.08
CA HIS A 172 -5.12 -8.05 -17.06
C HIS A 172 -6.09 -8.05 -15.88
N GLY A 173 -7.36 -7.76 -16.16
CA GLY A 173 -8.41 -7.77 -15.15
C GLY A 173 -9.79 -7.43 -15.72
N ILE A 174 -10.79 -7.57 -14.87
CA ILE A 174 -12.19 -7.28 -15.17
C ILE A 174 -12.58 -5.96 -14.52
N CYS A 175 -13.06 -5.02 -15.32
CA CYS A 175 -13.56 -3.73 -14.86
C CYS A 175 -14.94 -3.85 -14.20
N ASP A 176 -15.07 -3.40 -12.95
CA ASP A 176 -16.38 -3.17 -12.33
C ASP A 176 -16.92 -1.81 -12.78
N SER A 177 -17.87 -1.85 -13.72
CA SER A 177 -18.50 -0.67 -14.30
C SER A 177 -19.29 0.19 -13.31
N SER A 178 -19.58 -0.31 -12.10
CA SER A 178 -20.32 0.45 -11.07
C SER A 178 -19.42 1.26 -10.14
N THR A 179 -18.17 0.79 -9.94
CA THR A 179 -17.21 1.40 -9.01
C THR A 179 -16.00 2.02 -9.71
N GLY A 180 -15.72 1.63 -10.96
CA GLY A 180 -14.50 2.00 -11.69
C GLY A 180 -13.25 1.27 -11.20
N GLN A 181 -13.40 0.21 -10.38
CA GLN A 181 -12.27 -0.58 -9.89
C GLN A 181 -11.96 -1.77 -10.81
N CYS A 182 -10.68 -2.10 -10.93
CA CYS A 182 -10.21 -3.28 -11.65
C CYS A 182 -10.02 -4.47 -10.71
N ASN A 183 -10.69 -5.58 -11.01
CA ASN A 183 -10.42 -6.87 -10.40
C ASN A 183 -9.37 -7.60 -11.22
N CYS A 184 -8.13 -7.61 -10.76
CA CYS A 184 -7.00 -8.13 -11.51
C CYS A 184 -6.99 -9.66 -11.64
N ASP A 185 -6.52 -10.13 -12.79
CA ASP A 185 -6.23 -11.54 -13.03
C ASP A 185 -5.10 -12.02 -12.12
N LEU A 186 -5.02 -13.34 -11.90
CA LEU A 186 -3.97 -13.94 -11.09
C LEU A 186 -2.58 -13.55 -11.61
N GLY A 187 -1.72 -13.04 -10.73
CA GLY A 187 -0.39 -12.57 -11.09
C GLY A 187 -0.33 -11.09 -11.50
N TRP A 188 -1.43 -10.34 -11.38
CA TRP A 188 -1.47 -8.89 -11.64
C TRP A 188 -2.04 -8.13 -10.45
N SER A 189 -1.61 -6.89 -10.29
CA SER A 189 -2.02 -6.00 -9.20
C SER A 189 -1.92 -4.53 -9.61
N GLY A 190 -2.30 -3.62 -8.72
CA GLY A 190 -2.38 -2.19 -9.00
C GLY A 190 -3.81 -1.76 -9.36
N SER A 191 -4.04 -0.45 -9.37
CA SER A 191 -5.38 0.14 -9.61
C SER A 191 -5.94 -0.12 -11.01
N ASP A 192 -5.07 -0.41 -11.97
CA ASP A 192 -5.37 -0.76 -13.36
C ASP A 192 -4.74 -2.10 -13.78
N CYS A 193 -4.35 -2.94 -12.82
CA CYS A 193 -3.72 -4.23 -13.07
C CYS A 193 -2.44 -4.18 -13.92
N SER A 194 -1.73 -3.04 -13.95
CA SER A 194 -0.48 -2.90 -14.68
C SER A 194 0.72 -3.60 -14.02
N ASN A 195 0.62 -3.89 -12.71
CA ASN A 195 1.75 -4.40 -11.95
C ASN A 195 1.77 -5.93 -11.98
N GLN A 196 2.68 -6.48 -12.76
CA GLN A 196 2.91 -7.92 -12.78
C GLN A 196 3.50 -8.38 -11.44
N MET A 197 2.74 -9.19 -10.72
CA MET A 197 3.17 -9.84 -9.49
C MET A 197 4.09 -10.99 -9.85
N CYS A 198 5.22 -11.09 -9.17
CA CYS A 198 6.04 -12.28 -9.27
C CYS A 198 5.35 -13.48 -8.61
N TYR A 199 5.47 -14.65 -9.24
CA TYR A 199 4.93 -15.89 -8.72
C TYR A 199 5.43 -16.13 -7.28
N ASN A 200 4.50 -16.42 -6.36
CA ASN A 200 4.75 -16.56 -4.91
C ASN A 200 5.56 -15.43 -4.26
N ASN A 201 5.58 -14.23 -4.83
CA ASN A 201 6.41 -13.12 -4.35
C ASN A 201 7.90 -13.51 -4.19
N CYS A 202 8.40 -14.30 -5.16
CA CYS A 202 9.75 -14.86 -5.14
C CYS A 202 10.09 -15.64 -3.86
N SER A 203 9.07 -16.26 -3.23
CA SER A 203 9.16 -17.05 -2.00
C SER A 203 9.86 -16.32 -0.84
N GLY A 204 9.96 -14.99 -0.88
CA GLY A 204 10.76 -14.20 0.07
C GLY A 204 12.29 -14.31 -0.10
N HIS A 205 12.76 -15.05 -1.11
CA HIS A 205 14.17 -15.32 -1.40
C HIS A 205 14.64 -14.68 -2.71
N GLY A 206 13.94 -13.64 -3.18
CA GLY A 206 14.28 -12.94 -4.41
C GLY A 206 13.73 -11.52 -4.44
N THR A 207 14.16 -10.78 -5.46
CA THR A 207 13.62 -9.46 -5.79
C THR A 207 12.76 -9.59 -7.04
N CYS A 208 11.58 -8.98 -7.00
CA CYS A 208 10.62 -9.01 -8.09
C CYS A 208 10.81 -7.80 -9.01
N SER A 209 10.97 -8.04 -10.31
CA SER A 209 10.98 -6.99 -11.35
C SER A 209 10.22 -7.50 -12.58
N ASP A 210 9.18 -6.78 -13.00
CA ASP A 210 8.36 -7.11 -14.18
C ASP A 210 7.88 -8.58 -14.23
N GLY A 211 7.41 -9.10 -13.08
CA GLY A 211 6.94 -10.48 -12.96
C GLY A 211 8.03 -11.56 -12.98
N VAL A 212 9.31 -11.18 -13.08
CA VAL A 212 10.46 -12.08 -13.04
C VAL A 212 11.16 -11.99 -11.68
N CYS A 213 11.42 -13.15 -11.08
CA CYS A 213 12.17 -13.24 -9.84
C CYS A 213 13.68 -13.28 -10.11
N THR A 214 14.41 -12.33 -9.53
CA THR A 214 15.87 -12.41 -9.40
C THR A 214 16.20 -12.96 -8.03
N CYS A 215 16.64 -14.22 -7.98
CA CYS A 215 16.88 -14.93 -6.72
C CYS A 215 18.13 -14.44 -5.98
N GLN A 216 18.06 -14.47 -4.66
CA GLN A 216 19.19 -14.24 -3.77
C GLN A 216 20.17 -15.41 -3.87
N ASN A 217 21.45 -15.17 -3.54
CA ASN A 217 22.48 -16.20 -3.55
C ASN A 217 22.05 -17.43 -2.73
N GLY A 218 22.12 -18.61 -3.34
CA GLY A 218 21.71 -19.87 -2.72
C GLY A 218 20.25 -20.26 -2.99
N TYR A 219 19.51 -19.53 -3.82
CA TYR A 219 18.17 -19.88 -4.26
C TYR A 219 18.03 -19.81 -5.78
N GLU A 220 17.20 -20.69 -6.33
CA GLU A 220 16.90 -20.82 -7.75
C GLU A 220 15.44 -21.23 -7.98
N GLY A 221 15.07 -21.30 -9.26
CA GLY A 221 13.69 -21.55 -9.69
C GLY A 221 12.93 -20.28 -10.03
N VAL A 222 11.76 -20.45 -10.65
CA VAL A 222 10.93 -19.34 -11.18
C VAL A 222 10.38 -18.41 -10.10
N ASP A 223 10.29 -18.89 -8.86
CA ASP A 223 9.87 -18.17 -7.67
C ASP A 223 10.90 -18.26 -6.53
N CYS A 224 12.15 -18.62 -6.82
CA CYS A 224 13.21 -18.75 -5.82
C CYS A 224 12.88 -19.69 -4.64
N ASN A 225 12.00 -20.68 -4.85
CA ASN A 225 11.64 -21.62 -3.77
C ASN A 225 12.69 -22.71 -3.56
N THR A 226 13.56 -22.95 -4.55
CA THR A 226 14.49 -24.07 -4.53
C THR A 226 15.83 -23.59 -4.01
N MET A 227 16.36 -24.25 -2.98
CA MET A 227 17.69 -23.91 -2.47
C MET A 227 18.76 -24.46 -3.40
N SER A 228 19.55 -23.57 -4.01
CA SER A 228 20.67 -23.94 -4.89
C SER A 228 21.75 -24.66 -4.10
N CYS A 229 22.23 -25.78 -4.63
CA CYS A 229 23.39 -26.46 -4.07
C CYS A 229 24.70 -25.75 -4.43
N TYR A 230 25.69 -25.84 -3.53
CA TYR A 230 27.01 -25.26 -3.74
C TYR A 230 27.61 -25.71 -5.09
N ASN A 231 27.85 -24.76 -6.00
CA ASN A 231 28.36 -25.00 -7.36
C ASN A 231 27.68 -26.15 -8.12
N SER A 232 26.36 -26.35 -7.93
CA SER A 232 25.64 -27.48 -8.53
C SER A 232 26.31 -28.84 -8.23
N CYS A 233 26.80 -29.01 -7.00
CA CYS A 233 27.56 -30.18 -6.54
C CYS A 233 28.79 -30.48 -7.41
N SER A 234 29.41 -29.44 -7.98
CA SER A 234 30.56 -29.50 -8.88
C SER A 234 30.39 -30.45 -10.07
N GLY A 235 29.15 -30.85 -10.40
CA GLY A 235 28.86 -31.89 -11.39
C GLY A 235 29.18 -33.32 -10.96
N HIS A 236 29.43 -33.55 -9.67
CA HIS A 236 29.84 -34.83 -9.07
C HIS A 236 28.91 -35.26 -7.94
N GLY A 237 27.63 -34.95 -8.05
CA GLY A 237 26.62 -35.36 -7.08
C GLY A 237 25.22 -34.91 -7.45
N SER A 238 24.25 -35.38 -6.67
CA SER A 238 22.84 -34.99 -6.78
C SER A 238 22.48 -33.94 -5.73
N CYS A 239 21.88 -32.84 -6.18
CA CYS A 239 21.41 -31.76 -5.31
C CYS A 239 20.04 -32.12 -4.70
N ASN A 240 19.93 -32.03 -3.37
CA ASN A 240 18.66 -32.11 -2.65
C ASN A 240 18.56 -30.94 -1.66
N ASN A 241 17.75 -29.94 -2.03
CA ASN A 241 17.40 -28.79 -1.19
C ASN A 241 18.63 -28.12 -0.52
N GLY A 242 19.62 -27.72 -1.32
CA GLY A 242 20.86 -27.09 -0.84
C GLY A 242 21.95 -28.05 -0.33
N THR A 243 21.67 -29.35 -0.21
CA THR A 243 22.65 -30.37 0.22
C THR A 243 23.06 -31.26 -0.96
N CYS A 244 24.36 -31.46 -1.13
CA CYS A 244 24.90 -32.34 -2.17
C CYS A 244 25.11 -33.76 -1.66
N SER A 245 24.51 -34.73 -2.35
CA SER A 245 24.84 -36.15 -2.23
C SER A 245 25.89 -36.50 -3.28
N CYS A 246 27.15 -36.67 -2.86
CA CYS A 246 28.26 -36.86 -3.79
C CYS A 246 28.29 -38.24 -4.43
N ASP A 247 28.71 -38.26 -5.69
CA ASP A 247 29.03 -39.48 -6.42
C ASP A 247 30.23 -40.19 -5.79
N ILE A 248 30.37 -41.48 -6.07
CA ILE A 248 31.47 -42.29 -5.54
C ILE A 248 32.80 -41.62 -5.91
N GLN A 249 33.73 -41.54 -4.93
CA GLN A 249 35.04 -40.88 -5.02
C GLN A 249 35.03 -39.35 -4.98
N TRP A 250 33.90 -38.71 -4.69
CA TRP A 250 33.83 -37.27 -4.45
C TRP A 250 33.32 -36.97 -3.04
N THR A 251 33.87 -35.91 -2.44
CA THR A 251 33.49 -35.42 -1.10
C THR A 251 33.60 -33.89 -1.05
N GLY A 252 33.32 -33.29 0.10
CA GLY A 252 33.19 -31.84 0.26
C GLY A 252 31.73 -31.38 0.20
N ILE A 253 31.49 -30.11 0.55
CA ILE A 253 30.14 -29.54 0.69
C ILE A 253 29.41 -29.41 -0.65
N GLY A 254 30.15 -29.35 -1.76
CA GLY A 254 29.64 -29.39 -3.11
C GLY A 254 30.40 -30.40 -3.98
N CYS A 255 30.84 -31.52 -3.40
CA CYS A 255 31.49 -32.61 -4.13
C CYS A 255 32.71 -32.19 -4.96
N GLU A 256 33.44 -31.17 -4.50
CA GLU A 256 34.60 -30.59 -5.16
C GLU A 256 35.91 -31.34 -4.90
N ILE A 257 35.92 -32.23 -3.91
CA ILE A 257 37.11 -32.96 -3.46
C ILE A 257 37.09 -34.37 -4.06
N PHE A 258 37.98 -34.64 -5.02
CA PHE A 258 38.19 -35.98 -5.53
C PHE A 258 39.05 -36.80 -4.57
N VAL A 259 38.52 -37.91 -4.06
CA VAL A 259 39.25 -38.88 -3.26
C VAL A 259 39.83 -39.92 -4.22
N ALA A 260 41.07 -39.67 -4.65
CA ALA A 260 41.80 -40.59 -5.50
C ALA A 260 41.96 -41.95 -4.78
N SER A 261 41.37 -42.97 -5.39
CA SER A 261 41.46 -44.39 -5.05
C SER A 261 42.88 -44.98 -5.24
N SER A 262 43.92 -44.26 -4.81
CA SER A 262 45.31 -44.72 -4.77
C SER A 262 45.78 -45.03 -3.34
N THR A 263 45.02 -44.63 -2.33
CA THR A 263 45.25 -45.03 -0.93
C THR A 263 44.13 -45.95 -0.48
N CYS A 264 44.46 -47.22 -0.24
CA CYS A 264 43.50 -48.14 0.37
C CYS A 264 43.14 -47.68 1.78
N ALA A 265 41.87 -47.83 2.15
CA ALA A 265 41.35 -47.49 3.47
C ALA A 265 42.24 -48.12 4.57
N GLY A 266 42.73 -47.28 5.49
CA GLY A 266 43.56 -47.72 6.62
C GLY A 266 44.85 -48.46 6.25
N SER A 267 45.35 -48.36 5.01
CA SER A 267 46.43 -49.22 4.50
C SER A 267 46.14 -50.73 4.70
N CYS A 268 44.88 -51.13 4.54
CA CYS A 268 44.41 -52.50 4.79
C CYS A 268 44.73 -53.02 6.19
N SER A 269 44.86 -52.10 7.16
CA SER A 269 45.19 -52.38 8.56
C SER A 269 46.45 -53.24 8.78
N GLY A 270 47.33 -53.30 7.77
CA GLY A 270 48.48 -54.20 7.75
C GLY A 270 48.13 -55.69 7.66
N ARG A 271 46.89 -56.03 7.27
CA ARG A 271 46.32 -57.39 7.17
C ARG A 271 45.72 -57.65 5.79
N GLY A 272 46.32 -57.06 4.77
CA GLY A 272 45.88 -57.21 3.39
C GLY A 272 46.76 -56.43 2.42
N SER A 273 46.58 -56.72 1.14
CA SER A 273 47.30 -56.08 0.03
C SER A 273 46.41 -55.06 -0.68
N CYS A 274 46.95 -53.86 -0.90
CA CYS A 274 46.25 -52.80 -1.63
C CYS A 274 46.35 -53.00 -3.14
N GLN A 275 45.23 -53.15 -3.83
CA GLN A 275 45.17 -53.20 -5.30
C GLN A 275 44.10 -52.23 -5.83
N ASN A 276 44.52 -51.21 -6.59
CA ASN A 276 43.64 -50.19 -7.18
C ASN A 276 42.64 -49.56 -6.19
N GLY A 277 43.06 -49.33 -4.94
CA GLY A 277 42.23 -48.74 -3.89
C GLY A 277 41.28 -49.72 -3.18
N THR A 278 41.32 -51.00 -3.52
CA THR A 278 40.61 -52.08 -2.82
C THR A 278 41.59 -52.91 -2.00
N CYS A 279 41.23 -53.19 -0.75
CA CYS A 279 41.98 -54.12 0.10
C CYS A 279 41.64 -55.57 -0.21
N ILE A 280 42.65 -56.35 -0.60
CA ILE A 280 42.58 -57.81 -0.67
C ILE A 280 43.06 -58.33 0.69
N CYS A 281 42.13 -58.75 1.54
CA CYS A 281 42.45 -59.14 2.92
C CYS A 281 43.19 -60.47 3.02
N ASP A 282 44.10 -60.55 3.99
CA ASP A 282 44.77 -61.79 4.36
C ASP A 282 43.75 -62.77 4.98
N LEU A 283 44.09 -64.07 4.95
CA LEU A 283 43.21 -65.13 5.46
C LEU A 283 42.73 -64.84 6.90
N GLY A 284 41.42 -64.93 7.10
CA GLY A 284 40.77 -64.68 8.40
C GLY A 284 40.38 -63.22 8.66
N TRP A 285 40.58 -62.31 7.70
CA TRP A 285 40.18 -60.90 7.79
C TRP A 285 39.26 -60.50 6.64
N SER A 286 38.38 -59.54 6.91
CA SER A 286 37.33 -59.04 6.03
C SER A 286 37.04 -57.56 6.33
N GLY A 287 36.14 -56.97 5.54
CA GLY A 287 35.84 -55.53 5.62
C GLY A 287 36.67 -54.69 4.65
N VAL A 288 36.27 -53.43 4.47
CA VAL A 288 36.84 -52.52 3.47
C VAL A 288 38.30 -52.14 3.73
N ASP A 289 38.77 -52.31 4.96
CA ASP A 289 40.13 -52.03 5.43
C ASP A 289 40.76 -53.23 6.19
N CYS A 290 40.18 -54.44 6.05
CA CYS A 290 40.63 -55.68 6.71
C CYS A 290 40.70 -55.63 8.25
N THR A 291 39.87 -54.80 8.87
CA THR A 291 39.76 -54.70 10.34
C THR A 291 38.89 -55.78 10.96
N SER A 292 37.95 -56.33 10.21
CA SER A 292 36.97 -57.29 10.76
C SER A 292 37.50 -58.71 10.62
N PRO A 293 37.61 -59.48 11.70
CA PRO A 293 37.84 -60.92 11.57
C PRO A 293 36.72 -61.54 10.74
N VAL A 294 37.04 -62.55 9.93
CA VAL A 294 36.05 -63.32 9.19
C VAL A 294 35.22 -64.11 10.20
N ASP A 295 33.97 -63.72 10.40
CA ASP A 295 33.04 -64.44 11.25
C ASP A 295 32.66 -65.77 10.59
N CYS A 296 33.11 -66.88 11.19
CA CYS A 296 32.58 -68.19 10.87
C CYS A 296 31.15 -68.33 11.42
N PRO A 297 30.24 -69.04 10.72
CA PRO A 297 28.88 -69.24 11.18
C PRO A 297 28.86 -69.73 12.63
N PHE A 298 28.27 -68.93 13.52
CA PHE A 298 28.15 -69.22 14.96
C PHE A 298 29.45 -69.58 15.68
N ASN A 299 30.61 -69.10 15.20
CA ASN A 299 31.94 -69.48 15.70
C ASN A 299 32.14 -71.01 15.77
N CYS A 300 31.62 -71.71 14.76
CA CYS A 300 31.59 -73.17 14.69
C CYS A 300 30.96 -73.84 15.93
N SER A 301 30.06 -73.12 16.63
CA SER A 301 29.38 -73.55 17.85
C SER A 301 30.32 -74.09 18.95
N GLY A 302 31.61 -73.78 18.88
CA GLY A 302 32.64 -74.36 19.76
C GLY A 302 33.00 -75.83 19.49
N HIS A 303 32.56 -76.38 18.35
CA HIS A 303 32.69 -77.79 17.95
C HIS A 303 33.33 -77.95 16.56
N GLY A 304 34.33 -77.11 16.25
CA GLY A 304 35.08 -77.20 15.01
C GLY A 304 36.12 -76.11 14.84
N LEU A 305 36.93 -76.25 13.80
CA LEU A 305 37.95 -75.28 13.41
C LEU A 305 37.42 -74.37 12.29
N CYS A 306 37.47 -73.06 12.50
CA CYS A 306 37.13 -72.06 11.49
C CYS A 306 38.24 -71.94 10.45
N THR A 307 37.96 -72.30 9.19
CA THR A 307 38.89 -72.17 8.07
C THR A 307 38.19 -71.52 6.87
N ASN A 308 38.67 -70.34 6.46
CA ASN A 308 38.19 -69.65 5.25
C ASN A 308 36.66 -69.46 5.21
N ALA A 309 36.08 -68.88 6.28
CA ALA A 309 34.63 -68.69 6.47
C ALA A 309 33.78 -69.98 6.51
N THR A 310 34.41 -71.15 6.60
CA THR A 310 33.75 -72.45 6.67
C THR A 310 34.19 -73.18 7.93
N CYS A 311 33.26 -73.81 8.64
CA CYS A 311 33.56 -74.60 9.81
C CYS A 311 33.90 -76.05 9.45
N ALA A 312 35.12 -76.48 9.78
CA ALA A 312 35.50 -77.88 9.77
C ALA A 312 35.11 -78.50 11.11
N CYS A 313 34.02 -79.25 11.14
CA CYS A 313 33.43 -79.74 12.39
C CYS A 313 34.24 -80.85 13.06
N ASP A 314 34.30 -80.79 14.39
CA ASP A 314 34.81 -81.85 15.23
C ASP A 314 33.95 -83.11 15.10
N PHE A 315 34.53 -84.26 15.43
CA PHE A 315 33.88 -85.56 15.26
C PHE A 315 32.51 -85.61 15.99
N GLY A 316 31.45 -85.95 15.27
CA GLY A 316 30.08 -86.02 15.80
C GLY A 316 29.25 -84.74 15.63
N PHE A 317 29.80 -83.69 15.04
CA PHE A 317 29.10 -82.44 14.72
C PHE A 317 29.05 -82.20 13.20
N SER A 318 27.97 -81.55 12.75
CA SER A 318 27.72 -81.20 11.35
C SER A 318 26.89 -79.91 11.29
N GLY A 319 26.65 -79.38 10.09
CA GLY A 319 26.03 -78.07 9.89
C GLY A 319 27.06 -77.01 9.50
N LEU A 320 26.60 -75.85 9.03
CA LEU A 320 27.46 -74.78 8.52
C LEU A 320 28.28 -74.10 9.63
N GLY A 321 27.80 -74.18 10.87
CA GLY A 321 28.47 -73.74 12.08
C GLY A 321 28.62 -74.84 13.12
N CYS A 322 28.66 -76.12 12.71
CA CYS A 322 28.79 -77.29 13.59
C CYS A 322 27.76 -77.37 14.73
N GLU A 323 26.57 -76.82 14.48
CA GLU A 323 25.46 -76.71 15.41
C GLU A 323 24.67 -78.02 15.58
N SER A 324 24.81 -78.95 14.63
CA SER A 324 24.05 -80.19 14.59
C SER A 324 24.86 -81.37 15.12
N SER A 325 24.51 -81.87 16.30
CA SER A 325 25.10 -83.09 16.86
C SER A 325 24.50 -84.35 16.22
N GLN A 326 25.33 -85.26 15.71
CA GLN A 326 24.91 -86.55 15.16
C GLN A 326 25.19 -87.71 16.15
N CYS A 327 24.32 -88.72 16.19
CA CYS A 327 24.58 -89.94 16.97
C CYS A 327 25.72 -90.77 16.36
N PHE A 328 26.44 -91.51 17.21
CA PHE A 328 27.58 -92.34 16.81
C PHE A 328 27.18 -93.28 15.65
N ASN A 329 27.94 -93.21 14.55
CA ASN A 329 27.74 -93.95 13.29
C ASN A 329 26.29 -93.92 12.74
N ASN A 330 25.54 -92.85 13.03
CA ASN A 330 24.11 -92.74 12.71
C ASN A 330 23.28 -93.97 13.16
N CYS A 331 23.62 -94.50 14.34
CA CYS A 331 23.05 -95.71 14.92
C CYS A 331 23.15 -96.94 14.00
N SER A 332 24.19 -96.98 13.16
CA SER A 332 24.46 -98.05 12.18
C SER A 332 23.27 -98.40 11.29
N ALA A 333 22.33 -97.46 11.13
CA ALA A 333 21.00 -97.68 10.51
C ALA A 333 20.13 -98.77 11.17
N HIS A 334 20.44 -99.12 12.42
CA HIS A 334 19.75 -100.10 13.27
C HIS A 334 19.23 -99.47 14.57
N GLY A 335 18.84 -98.19 14.50
CA GLY A 335 18.29 -97.48 15.64
C GLY A 335 17.94 -96.03 15.31
N ILE A 336 17.27 -95.39 16.26
CA ILE A 336 16.86 -93.99 16.16
C ILE A 336 17.77 -93.15 17.06
N CYS A 337 18.30 -92.07 16.49
CA CYS A 337 19.10 -91.11 17.24
C CYS A 337 18.18 -90.26 18.14
N THR A 338 18.36 -90.36 19.45
CA THR A 338 17.58 -89.56 20.42
C THR A 338 18.25 -88.21 20.68
N ASN A 339 17.46 -87.23 21.14
CA ASN A 339 17.93 -85.87 21.46
C ASN A 339 19.08 -85.83 22.50
N ASN A 340 19.28 -86.91 23.27
CA ASN A 340 20.36 -87.02 24.24
C ASN A 340 21.68 -87.57 23.67
N ARG A 341 21.77 -87.75 22.34
CA ARG A 341 22.96 -88.29 21.64
C ARG A 341 23.22 -89.77 21.94
N THR A 342 22.17 -90.50 22.28
CA THR A 342 22.20 -91.96 22.47
C THR A 342 21.38 -92.62 21.38
N CYS A 343 21.91 -93.70 20.81
CA CYS A 343 21.15 -94.53 19.90
C CYS A 343 20.20 -95.42 20.67
N GLU A 344 18.92 -95.31 20.35
CA GLU A 344 17.91 -96.27 20.75
C GLU A 344 17.85 -97.35 19.67
N CYS A 345 18.40 -98.53 19.97
CA CYS A 345 18.58 -99.58 18.98
C CYS A 345 17.28 -100.32 18.66
N ASP A 346 17.14 -100.67 17.39
CA ASP A 346 16.07 -101.53 16.91
C ASP A 346 16.18 -102.92 17.57
N PRO A 347 15.05 -103.63 17.75
CA PRO A 347 15.05 -104.97 18.33
C PRO A 347 16.01 -105.91 17.61
N GLY A 348 16.95 -106.49 18.35
CA GLY A 348 17.99 -107.37 17.79
C GLY A 348 19.34 -106.71 17.57
N TYR A 349 19.51 -105.42 17.92
CA TYR A 349 20.79 -104.72 17.89
C TYR A 349 21.12 -104.07 19.24
N TYR A 350 22.41 -103.96 19.57
CA TYR A 350 22.94 -103.33 20.78
C TYR A 350 24.31 -102.69 20.50
N ALA A 351 24.94 -102.13 21.54
CA ALA A 351 26.08 -101.20 21.52
C ALA A 351 25.69 -99.73 21.31
N ILE A 352 26.65 -98.83 21.50
CA ILE A 352 26.40 -97.37 21.58
C ILE A 352 25.94 -96.75 20.24
N ASP A 353 26.22 -97.42 19.12
CA ASP A 353 25.74 -97.13 17.76
C ASP A 353 24.93 -98.27 17.14
N CYS A 354 24.40 -99.22 17.93
CA CYS A 354 23.59 -100.32 17.42
C CYS A 354 24.31 -101.20 16.36
N SER A 355 25.65 -101.24 16.38
CA SER A 355 26.42 -101.99 15.40
C SER A 355 26.47 -103.50 15.66
N LEU A 356 26.07 -103.96 16.85
CA LEU A 356 26.22 -105.36 17.26
C LEU A 356 24.85 -106.06 17.29
N PRO A 357 24.68 -107.23 16.64
CA PRO A 357 23.45 -108.00 16.71
C PRO A 357 23.33 -108.75 18.03
N ALA A 358 22.17 -108.69 18.69
CA ALA A 358 21.86 -109.45 19.90
C ALA A 358 21.72 -110.95 19.57
N ILE A 359 22.29 -111.81 20.43
CA ILE A 359 22.28 -113.29 20.28
C ILE A 359 20.90 -113.84 20.64
#